data_AF-A0A2A6RF01-F1
#
_entry.id   AF-A0A2A6RF01-F1
#
_cell.length_a   1.000
_cell.length_b   1.000
_cell.length_c   1.000
_cell.angle_alpha   90.00
_cell.angle_beta   90.00
_cell.angle_gamma   90.00
#
_symmetry.space_group_name_H-M   'P 1'
#
loop_
_entity.id
_entity.type
_entity.pdbx_description
1 polymer ?
#
loop_
_entity_poly.entity_id
_entity_poly.type
_entity_poly.pdbx_seq_one_letter_code
_entity_poly.pdbx_strand_id
1 'polypeptide(L)'
;MYESFNNWSYENLGQWHYVLGYLIVLTSHNWPIIVALAASFWFGFKAYMRPSRLNVSWLLTAFLFGLVYEYDKHIATELRAAIDFLFGAEISFWNEPLHRLIGPIITTLLLASAIGMLVQSIRLTILARRARTKPATHPAPVQRNAQ
;
A
#
# COMPACT_ATOMS: atom_id res chain seq x y z
N MET A 1 23.82 18.37 -23.22
CA MET A 1 23.98 17.84 -21.84
C MET A 1 23.46 16.41 -21.72
N TYR A 2 22.26 16.09 -22.25
CA TYR A 2 21.72 14.72 -22.24
C TYR A 2 22.54 13.75 -23.11
N GLU A 3 22.90 14.14 -24.33
CA GLU A 3 23.72 13.32 -25.24
C GLU A 3 25.14 13.08 -24.72
N SER A 4 25.78 14.08 -24.09
CA SER A 4 27.13 13.90 -23.55
C SER A 4 27.16 12.95 -22.36
N PHE A 5 26.13 12.96 -21.50
CA PHE A 5 25.97 11.99 -20.42
C PHE A 5 25.67 10.59 -20.97
N ASN A 6 24.82 10.48 -21.99
CA ASN A 6 24.45 9.20 -22.59
C ASN A 6 25.67 8.52 -23.23
N ASN A 7 26.47 9.26 -24.00
CA ASN A 7 27.69 8.73 -24.62
C ASN A 7 28.73 8.32 -23.56
N TRP A 8 28.99 9.19 -22.57
CA TRP A 8 29.92 8.86 -21.47
C TRP A 8 29.48 7.60 -20.72
N SER A 9 28.20 7.49 -20.36
CA SER A 9 27.70 6.37 -19.59
C SER A 9 27.67 5.07 -20.38
N TYR A 10 27.39 5.11 -21.69
CA TYR A 10 27.52 3.95 -22.57
C TYR A 10 28.96 3.44 -22.63
N GLU A 11 29.94 4.34 -22.78
CA GLU A 11 31.36 3.99 -22.85
C GLU A 11 31.93 3.47 -21.52
N ASN A 12 31.48 4.00 -20.38
CA ASN A 12 32.06 3.68 -19.07
C ASN A 12 31.31 2.56 -18.32
N LEU A 13 30.01 2.40 -18.55
CA LEU A 13 29.19 1.39 -17.87
C LEU A 13 28.81 0.21 -18.78
N GLY A 14 28.96 0.36 -20.10
CA GLY A 14 28.53 -0.64 -21.07
C GLY A 14 27.05 -1.01 -20.87
N GLN A 15 26.75 -2.31 -20.78
CA GLN A 15 25.38 -2.80 -20.57
C GLN A 15 24.77 -2.36 -19.22
N TRP A 16 25.60 -2.05 -18.22
CA TRP A 16 25.10 -1.59 -16.91
C TRP A 16 24.42 -0.22 -17.00
N HIS A 17 24.73 0.60 -18.01
CA HIS A 17 23.98 1.84 -18.27
C HIS A 17 22.48 1.56 -18.44
N TYR A 18 22.12 0.56 -19.26
CA TYR A 18 20.72 0.18 -19.48
C TYR A 18 20.08 -0.42 -18.24
N VAL A 19 20.80 -1.28 -17.51
CA VAL A 19 20.29 -1.90 -16.27
C VAL A 19 19.98 -0.83 -15.22
N LEU A 20 20.90 0.11 -15.00
CA LEU A 20 20.72 1.19 -14.03
C LEU A 20 19.64 2.16 -14.47
N GLY A 21 19.62 2.54 -15.75
CA GLY A 21 18.57 3.38 -16.31
C GLY A 21 17.18 2.74 -16.13
N TYR A 22 17.06 1.45 -16.43
CA TYR A 22 15.81 0.72 -16.25
C TYR A 22 15.42 0.60 -14.78
N LEU A 23 16.36 0.34 -13.88
CA LEU A 23 16.09 0.24 -12.44
C LEU A 23 15.62 1.58 -11.85
N ILE A 24 16.19 2.70 -12.30
CA ILE A 24 15.75 4.05 -11.91
C ILE A 24 14.33 4.32 -12.40
N VAL A 25 14.05 4.03 -13.67
CA VAL A 25 12.70 4.22 -14.24
C VAL A 25 11.69 3.31 -13.55
N LEU A 26 12.02 2.02 -13.36
CA LEU A 26 11.15 1.05 -12.70
C LEU A 26 10.82 1.49 -11.27
N THR A 27 11.83 1.90 -10.50
CA THR A 27 11.63 2.31 -9.10
C THR A 27 10.88 3.64 -9.02
N SER A 28 11.26 4.63 -9.82
CA SER A 28 10.58 5.94 -9.82
C SER A 28 9.14 5.85 -10.27
N HIS A 29 8.83 4.94 -11.20
CA HIS A 29 7.49 4.75 -11.72
C HIS A 29 6.60 3.93 -10.77
N ASN A 30 7.18 3.03 -9.96
CA ASN A 30 6.44 2.07 -9.11
C ASN A 30 6.71 2.24 -7.60
N TRP A 31 7.28 3.37 -7.17
CA TRP A 31 7.62 3.58 -5.75
C TRP A 31 6.42 3.39 -4.79
N PRO A 32 5.16 3.77 -5.11
CA PRO A 32 4.05 3.58 -4.18
C PRO A 32 3.75 2.11 -3.89
N ILE A 33 3.76 1.24 -4.92
CA ILE A 33 3.56 -0.20 -4.73
C ILE A 33 4.75 -0.83 -4.01
N ILE A 34 5.99 -0.40 -4.28
CA ILE A 34 7.18 -0.86 -3.55
C ILE A 34 7.04 -0.56 -2.05
N VAL A 35 6.63 0.66 -1.70
CA VAL A 35 6.37 1.05 -0.31
C VAL A 35 5.25 0.24 0.31
N ALA A 36 4.13 0.04 -0.41
CA ALA A 36 3.00 -0.74 0.06
C ALA A 36 3.39 -2.22 0.32
N LEU A 37 4.17 -2.82 -0.57
CA LEU A 37 4.68 -4.20 -0.43
C LEU A 37 5.65 -4.31 0.75
N ALA A 38 6.61 -3.39 0.88
CA ALA A 38 7.54 -3.37 1.99
C ALA A 38 6.82 -3.21 3.34
N ALA A 39 5.84 -2.30 3.41
CA ALA A 39 5.00 -2.13 4.59
C ALA A 39 4.16 -3.38 4.89
N SER A 40 3.57 -3.99 3.87
CA SER A 40 2.79 -5.24 4.01
C SER A 40 3.66 -6.38 4.52
N PHE A 41 4.87 -6.53 4.00
CA PHE A 41 5.83 -7.52 4.51
C PHE A 41 6.17 -7.27 5.98
N TRP A 42 6.50 -6.02 6.33
CA TRP A 42 6.86 -5.64 7.69
C TRP A 42 5.71 -5.86 8.69
N PHE A 43 4.50 -5.40 8.37
CA PHE A 43 3.34 -5.57 9.23
C PHE A 43 2.81 -7.00 9.21
N GLY A 44 2.97 -7.73 8.11
CA GLY A 44 2.69 -9.16 8.01
C GLY A 44 3.60 -9.95 8.95
N PHE A 45 4.90 -9.70 8.91
CA PHE A 45 5.87 -10.28 9.83
C PHE A 45 5.52 -9.95 11.29
N LYS A 46 5.19 -8.69 11.60
CA LYS A 46 4.75 -8.29 12.94
C LYS A 46 3.43 -8.94 13.37
N ALA A 47 2.47 -9.07 12.47
CA ALA A 47 1.18 -9.72 12.75
C ALA A 47 1.37 -11.22 12.99
N TYR A 48 2.29 -11.86 12.27
CA TYR A 48 2.67 -13.25 12.47
C TYR A 48 3.36 -13.46 13.84
N MET A 49 4.37 -12.64 14.14
CA MET A 49 5.13 -12.77 15.39
C MET A 49 4.35 -12.33 16.63
N ARG A 50 3.47 -11.33 16.49
CA ARG A 50 2.68 -10.74 17.58
C ARG A 50 1.29 -10.39 17.06
N PRO A 51 0.36 -11.36 17.00
CA PRO A 51 -0.98 -11.13 16.49
C PRO A 51 -1.69 -10.12 17.38
N SER A 52 -1.90 -8.91 16.85
CA SER A 52 -2.60 -7.83 17.53
C SER A 52 -3.44 -7.05 16.54
N ARG A 53 -4.56 -6.50 17.01
CA ARG A 53 -5.45 -5.67 16.19
C ARG A 53 -4.69 -4.51 15.52
N LEU A 54 -3.69 -3.96 16.21
CA LEU A 54 -2.84 -2.89 15.67
C LEU A 54 -2.03 -3.35 14.46
N ASN A 55 -1.32 -4.49 14.57
CA ASN A 55 -0.48 -4.99 13.49
C ASN A 55 -1.32 -5.41 12.27
N VAL A 56 -2.46 -6.07 12.52
CA VAL A 56 -3.41 -6.44 11.44
C VAL A 56 -4.00 -5.19 10.78
N SER A 57 -4.36 -4.16 11.57
CA SER A 57 -4.87 -2.90 11.02
C SER A 57 -3.86 -2.25 10.08
N TRP A 58 -2.59 -2.15 10.50
CA TRP A 58 -1.53 -1.60 9.65
C TRP A 58 -1.23 -2.45 8.41
N LEU A 59 -1.30 -3.77 8.52
CA LEU A 59 -1.17 -4.68 7.38
C LEU A 59 -2.28 -4.42 6.35
N LEU A 60 -3.54 -4.36 6.81
CA LEU A 60 -4.68 -4.05 5.96
C LEU A 60 -4.59 -2.66 5.34
N THR A 61 -4.12 -1.66 6.09
CA THR A 61 -3.82 -0.32 5.55
C THR A 61 -2.81 -0.41 4.40
N ALA A 62 -1.70 -1.13 4.60
CA ALA A 62 -0.66 -1.27 3.57
C ALA A 62 -1.20 -1.98 2.30
N PHE A 63 -1.98 -3.05 2.46
CA PHE A 63 -2.62 -3.72 1.33
C PHE A 63 -3.61 -2.83 0.58
N LEU A 64 -4.46 -2.08 1.30
CA LEU A 64 -5.40 -1.16 0.66
C LEU A 64 -4.69 -0.04 -0.10
N PHE A 65 -3.58 0.49 0.41
CA PHE A 65 -2.77 1.46 -0.33
C PHE A 65 -2.19 0.86 -1.62
N GLY A 66 -1.63 -0.35 -1.55
CA GLY A 66 -1.11 -1.05 -2.74
C GLY A 66 -2.22 -1.32 -3.75
N LEU A 67 -3.39 -1.76 -3.27
CA LEU A 67 -4.53 -2.08 -4.12
C LEU A 67 -5.15 -0.85 -4.76
N VAL A 68 -5.31 0.26 -4.03
CA VAL A 68 -5.77 1.55 -4.62
C VAL A 68 -4.84 1.98 -5.74
N TYR A 69 -3.53 1.94 -5.48
CA TYR A 69 -2.53 2.35 -6.46
C TYR A 69 -2.54 1.45 -7.70
N GLU A 70 -2.47 0.12 -7.53
CA GLU A 70 -2.49 -0.82 -8.65
C GLU A 70 -3.82 -0.79 -9.40
N TYR A 71 -4.93 -0.58 -8.68
CA TYR A 71 -6.24 -0.48 -9.31
C TYR A 71 -6.32 0.71 -10.26
N ASP A 72 -5.97 1.89 -9.77
CA ASP A 72 -6.00 3.13 -10.54
C ASP A 72 -4.99 3.12 -11.68
N LYS A 73 -3.79 2.57 -11.44
CA LYS A 73 -2.69 2.60 -12.41
C LYS A 73 -2.80 1.54 -13.51
N HIS A 74 -3.24 0.33 -13.19
CA HIS A 74 -3.19 -0.80 -14.12
C HIS A 74 -4.51 -1.56 -14.21
N ILE A 75 -5.10 -1.99 -13.09
CA ILE A 75 -6.21 -2.96 -13.12
C ILE A 75 -7.44 -2.38 -13.81
N ALA A 76 -7.78 -1.11 -13.59
CA ALA A 76 -8.93 -0.48 -14.22
C ALA A 76 -8.86 -0.54 -15.76
N THR A 77 -7.71 -0.15 -16.32
CA THR A 77 -7.49 -0.15 -17.77
C THR A 77 -7.42 -1.56 -18.34
N GLU A 78 -6.68 -2.46 -17.69
CA GLU A 78 -6.54 -3.85 -18.13
C GLU A 78 -7.87 -4.61 -18.07
N LEU A 79 -8.68 -4.37 -17.03
CA LEU A 79 -10.00 -4.98 -16.89
C LEU A 79 -10.92 -4.54 -18.02
N ARG A 80 -10.92 -3.25 -18.36
CA ARG A 80 -11.67 -2.74 -19.51
C ARG A 80 -11.22 -3.42 -20.80
N ALA A 81 -9.92 -3.47 -21.06
CA ALA A 81 -9.35 -4.10 -22.25
C ALA A 81 -9.69 -5.60 -22.32
N ALA A 82 -9.66 -6.31 -21.19
CA ALA A 82 -10.04 -7.71 -21.10
C ALA A 82 -11.53 -7.93 -21.43
N ILE A 83 -12.42 -7.06 -20.94
CA ILE A 83 -13.86 -7.11 -21.26
C ILE A 83 -14.07 -6.84 -22.76
N ASP A 84 -13.40 -5.84 -23.34
CA ASP A 84 -13.47 -5.56 -24.77
C ASP A 84 -13.00 -6.76 -25.61
N PHE A 85 -11.93 -7.43 -25.19
CA PHE A 85 -11.42 -8.64 -25.84
C PHE A 85 -12.38 -9.84 -25.71
N LEU A 86 -12.92 -10.09 -24.51
CA LEU A 86 -13.75 -11.27 -24.22
C LEU A 86 -15.13 -11.21 -24.87
N PHE A 87 -15.73 -10.02 -24.95
CA PHE A 87 -17.12 -9.85 -25.40
C PHE A 87 -17.25 -9.17 -26.77
N GLY A 88 -16.14 -8.79 -27.41
CA GLY A 88 -16.12 -8.23 -28.76
C GLY A 88 -17.03 -7.01 -28.95
N ALA A 89 -17.58 -6.84 -30.15
CA ALA A 89 -18.39 -5.67 -30.51
C ALA A 89 -19.77 -5.61 -29.81
N GLU A 90 -20.28 -6.73 -29.29
CA GLU A 90 -21.66 -6.84 -28.79
C GLU A 90 -21.86 -6.13 -27.45
N ILE A 91 -20.84 -6.13 -26.57
CA ILE A 91 -20.91 -5.51 -25.23
C ILE A 91 -19.91 -4.33 -25.10
N SER A 92 -18.88 -4.24 -25.95
CA SER A 92 -17.87 -3.17 -25.87
C SER A 92 -18.46 -1.76 -25.98
N PHE A 93 -19.57 -1.57 -26.70
CA PHE A 93 -20.27 -0.28 -26.75
C PHE A 93 -20.76 0.18 -25.36
N TRP A 94 -21.14 -0.77 -24.50
CA TRP A 94 -21.56 -0.48 -23.12
C TRP A 94 -20.39 -0.51 -22.13
N ASN A 95 -19.29 -1.18 -22.48
CA ASN A 95 -18.14 -1.33 -21.60
C ASN A 95 -17.51 0.01 -21.23
N GLU A 96 -17.27 0.90 -22.19
CA GLU A 96 -16.66 2.20 -21.90
C GLU A 96 -17.54 3.11 -21.02
N PRO A 97 -18.85 3.30 -21.30
CA PRO A 97 -19.75 4.00 -20.40
C PRO A 97 -19.82 3.39 -19.00
N LEU A 98 -19.89 2.06 -18.91
CA LEU A 98 -19.91 1.34 -17.62
C LEU A 98 -18.60 1.54 -16.88
N HIS A 99 -17.46 1.46 -17.56
CA HIS A 99 -16.15 1.69 -16.97
C HIS A 99 -16.01 3.12 -16.44
N ARG A 100 -16.46 4.12 -17.19
CA ARG A 100 -16.47 5.53 -16.75
C ARG A 100 -17.41 5.80 -15.57
N LEU A 101 -18.45 5.00 -15.41
CA LEU A 101 -19.38 5.13 -14.28
C LEU A 101 -18.88 4.35 -13.05
N ILE A 102 -18.60 3.06 -13.22
CA ILE A 102 -18.26 2.12 -12.15
C ILE A 102 -16.80 2.31 -11.70
N GLY A 103 -15.89 2.61 -12.60
CA GLY A 103 -14.46 2.82 -12.31
C GLY A 103 -14.24 3.84 -11.20
N PRO A 104 -14.74 5.08 -11.33
CA PRO A 104 -14.64 6.09 -10.29
C PRO A 104 -15.33 5.70 -8.97
N ILE A 105 -16.45 4.98 -9.03
CA ILE A 105 -17.14 4.49 -7.83
C ILE A 105 -16.25 3.50 -7.08
N ILE A 106 -15.68 2.51 -7.77
CA ILE A 106 -14.75 1.54 -7.17
C ILE A 106 -13.52 2.25 -6.61
N THR A 107 -12.89 3.15 -7.38
CA THR A 107 -11.73 3.93 -6.91
C THR A 107 -12.07 4.72 -5.65
N THR A 108 -13.24 5.37 -5.62
CA THR A 108 -13.71 6.13 -4.45
C THR A 108 -13.92 5.23 -3.23
N LEU A 109 -14.56 4.07 -3.40
CA LEU A 109 -14.79 3.12 -2.32
C LEU A 109 -13.47 2.55 -1.77
N LEU A 110 -12.53 2.22 -2.66
CA LEU A 110 -11.20 1.75 -2.28
C LEU A 110 -10.42 2.83 -1.53
N LEU A 111 -10.43 4.07 -2.04
CA LEU A 111 -9.76 5.20 -1.39
C LEU A 111 -10.37 5.51 -0.03
N ALA A 112 -11.71 5.55 0.07
CA ALA A 112 -12.42 5.74 1.34
C ALA A 112 -12.08 4.63 2.34
N SER A 113 -12.01 3.37 1.88
CA SER A 113 -11.60 2.23 2.72
C SER A 113 -10.15 2.36 3.19
N ALA A 114 -9.23 2.76 2.31
CA ALA A 114 -7.83 2.98 2.64
C ALA A 114 -7.66 4.10 3.69
N ILE A 115 -8.34 5.23 3.50
CA ILE A 115 -8.34 6.35 4.44
C ILE A 115 -8.95 5.92 5.78
N GLY A 116 -10.11 5.25 5.77
CA GLY A 116 -10.76 4.76 6.98
C GLY A 116 -9.86 3.82 7.79
N MET A 117 -9.19 2.89 7.10
CA MET A 117 -8.23 2.00 7.74
C MET A 117 -6.98 2.72 8.24
N LEU A 118 -6.47 3.72 7.51
CA LEU A 118 -5.35 4.54 7.97
C LEU A 118 -5.70 5.27 9.28
N VAL A 119 -6.87 5.91 9.32
CA VAL A 119 -7.37 6.60 10.53
C VAL A 119 -7.50 5.61 11.69
N GLN A 120 -8.05 4.42 11.46
CA GLN A 120 -8.17 3.39 12.48
C GLN A 120 -6.80 2.89 12.99
N SER A 121 -5.85 2.67 12.08
CA SER A 121 -4.48 2.28 12.41
C SER A 121 -3.75 3.33 13.25
N ILE A 122 -3.91 4.61 12.91
CA ILE A 122 -3.39 5.74 13.70
C ILE A 122 -4.03 5.77 15.09
N ARG A 123 -5.36 5.67 15.17
CA ARG A 123 -6.11 5.64 16.43
C ARG A 123 -5.62 4.52 17.35
N LEU A 124 -5.49 3.30 16.83
CA LEU A 124 -4.98 2.16 17.59
C LEU A 124 -3.54 2.36 18.05
N THR A 125 -2.70 3.00 17.23
CA THR A 125 -1.32 3.34 17.59
C THR A 125 -1.29 4.29 18.79
N ILE A 126 -2.13 5.33 18.79
CA ILE A 126 -2.23 6.29 19.89
C ILE A 126 -2.73 5.61 21.16
N LEU A 127 -3.77 4.78 21.07
CA LEU A 127 -4.30 4.03 22.22
C LEU A 127 -3.26 3.08 22.82
N ALA A 128 -2.52 2.35 21.97
CA ALA A 128 -1.45 1.46 22.42
C ALA A 128 -0.31 2.22 23.11
N ARG A 129 0.05 3.42 22.64
CA ARG A 129 1.03 4.29 23.31
C ARG A 129 0.52 4.73 24.69
N ARG A 130 -0.72 5.20 24.78
CA ARG A 130 -1.34 5.63 26.05
C ARG A 130 -1.42 4.50 27.09
N ALA A 131 -1.68 3.28 26.64
CA ALA A 131 -1.73 2.10 27.52
C ALA A 131 -0.35 1.78 28.12
N ARG A 132 0.75 2.00 27.38
CA ARG A 132 2.12 1.77 27.87
C ARG A 132 2.60 2.84 28.85
N THR A 133 2.09 4.06 28.74
CA THR A 133 2.49 5.19 29.59
C THR A 133 1.74 5.28 30.91
N LYS A 134 0.64 4.54 31.10
CA LYS A 134 0.00 4.45 32.41
C LYS A 134 0.89 3.60 33.32
N PRO A 135 1.45 4.15 34.42
CA PRO A 135 2.12 3.32 35.40
C PRO A 135 1.12 2.29 35.92
N ALA A 136 1.55 1.04 36.07
CA ALA A 136 0.76 0.08 36.83
C ALA A 136 0.55 0.69 38.21
N THR A 137 -0.68 1.09 38.53
CA THR A 137 -1.10 1.32 39.90
C THR A 137 -0.93 -0.02 40.61
N HIS A 138 0.25 -0.26 41.16
CA HIS A 138 0.43 -1.31 42.15
C HIS A 138 -0.61 -1.03 43.23
N PRO A 139 -1.55 -1.94 43.51
CA PRO A 139 -2.31 -1.84 44.75
C PRO A 139 -1.27 -1.86 45.87
N ALA A 140 -1.27 -0.80 46.69
CA ALA A 140 -0.41 -0.71 47.85
C ALA A 140 -0.52 -2.01 48.65
N PRO A 141 0.59 -2.60 49.14
CA PRO A 141 0.51 -3.79 49.97
C PRO A 141 -0.40 -3.45 51.16
N VAL A 142 -1.49 -4.21 51.29
CA VAL A 142 -2.35 -4.15 52.48
C VAL A 142 -1.45 -4.49 53.66
N GLN A 143 -1.05 -3.48 54.42
CA GLN A 143 -0.43 -3.69 55.72
C GLN A 143 -1.48 -4.36 56.60
N ARG A 144 -1.43 -5.70 56.66
CA ARG A 144 -2.09 -6.45 57.72
C ARG A 144 -1.32 -6.10 58.99
N ASN A 145 -1.87 -5.17 59.76
CA ASN A 145 -1.47 -4.96 61.14
C ASN A 145 -1.69 -6.28 61.89
N ALA A 146 -0.60 -6.99 62.18
CA ALA A 146 -0.61 -8.07 63.14
C ALA A 146 -0.77 -7.44 64.52
N GLN A 147 -1.85 -7.82 65.20
CA GLN A 147 -2.10 -7.58 66.62
C GLN A 147 -1.16 -8.44 67.47
#